data_AF-A0A2Z4ZFU3-F1
#
_entry.id   AF-A0A2Z4ZFU3-F1
#
_cell.length_a   1.000
_cell.length_b   1.000
_cell.length_c   1.000
_cell.angle_alpha   90.00
_cell.angle_beta   90.00
_cell.angle_gamma   90.00
#
_symmetry.space_group_name_H-M   'P 1'
#
loop_
_entity.id
_entity.type
_entity.pdbx_description
1 polymer ?
#
loop_
_entity_poly.entity_id
_entity_poly.type
_entity_poly.pdbx_seq_one_letter_code
_entity_poly.pdbx_strand_id
1 'polypeptide(L)'
;MESSENQKKMQTIFLELVRRQQGLQQSRDRGFDIWNHLKQDIDEIFRVVRELVLPEYPDLNTVIHKETRPQRNYENELNRLWAKALDIFGSYFETRISPALKLIIEDSSQEGKSNLKEMQVFIFWNGLIPTLAGHGNPGDDLYLYVRHAMEFADEELVSKMIAKNLDTPHHSPEAIFGVCGLLLQSRQASQNGLMDDAYSYLIDASHMLGMYQSSEYIMERFDTVADSRKARMNAERRHCTDTRFILGKARVRELFYSLREEGADGVRPMWNSASKAMTAISKALVREIAQSRRTDIKISDGKIYELCKELCKQERHQKENPDFGIVSGYRLKDGTLIHFDDL
;
A
#
# COMPACT_ATOMS: atom_id res chain seq x y z
N MET A 1 -10.58 3.73 26.33
CA MET A 1 -11.51 2.74 25.74
C MET A 1 -12.84 3.37 25.29
N GLU A 2 -13.24 4.54 25.80
CA GLU A 2 -14.48 5.26 25.42
C GLU A 2 -14.47 5.91 24.02
N SER A 3 -13.32 6.38 23.53
CA SER A 3 -13.20 7.01 22.19
C SER A 3 -13.66 6.10 21.03
N SER A 4 -13.52 4.77 21.17
CA SER A 4 -14.01 3.81 20.15
C SER A 4 -15.53 3.75 20.08
N GLU A 5 -16.21 3.99 21.19
CA GLU A 5 -17.67 3.93 21.27
C GLU A 5 -18.31 5.21 20.73
N ASN A 6 -17.73 6.37 21.04
CA ASN A 6 -18.18 7.67 20.53
C ASN A 6 -17.97 7.78 19.01
N GLN A 7 -16.86 7.24 18.49
CA GLN A 7 -16.63 7.14 17.04
C GLN A 7 -17.68 6.27 16.34
N LYS A 8 -18.05 5.12 16.91
CA LYS A 8 -19.10 4.25 16.34
C LYS A 8 -20.49 4.88 16.36
N LYS A 9 -20.82 5.61 17.44
CA LYS A 9 -22.07 6.38 17.54
C LYS A 9 -22.14 7.46 16.46
N MET A 10 -21.08 8.25 16.28
CA MET A 10 -21.00 9.24 15.20
C MET A 10 -21.15 8.61 13.81
N GLN A 11 -20.44 7.52 13.53
CA GLN A 11 -20.54 6.82 12.25
C GLN A 11 -21.96 6.34 11.93
N THR A 12 -22.65 5.81 12.94
CA THR A 12 -24.04 5.32 12.79
C THR A 12 -24.98 6.48 12.43
N ILE A 13 -24.83 7.62 13.11
CA ILE A 13 -25.63 8.84 12.84
C ILE A 13 -25.31 9.40 11.45
N PHE A 14 -24.04 9.48 11.05
CA PHE A 14 -23.66 9.92 9.70
C PHE A 14 -24.28 9.03 8.62
N LEU A 15 -24.27 7.70 8.81
CA LEU A 15 -24.89 6.77 7.86
C LEU A 15 -26.42 6.94 7.80
N GLU A 16 -27.08 7.23 8.92
CA GLU A 16 -28.51 7.56 8.92
C GLU A 16 -28.82 8.86 8.18
N LEU A 17 -28.02 9.91 8.37
CA LEU A 17 -28.16 11.19 7.67
C LEU A 17 -28.00 11.01 6.16
N VAL A 18 -26.98 10.27 5.72
CA VAL A 18 -26.76 9.96 4.29
C VAL A 18 -27.94 9.18 3.71
N ARG A 19 -28.49 8.21 4.45
CA ARG A 19 -29.68 7.44 4.02
C ARG A 19 -30.93 8.32 3.90
N ARG A 20 -31.15 9.25 4.85
CA ARG A 20 -32.24 10.24 4.77
C ARG A 20 -32.09 11.14 3.56
N GLN A 21 -30.86 11.61 3.28
CA GLN A 21 -30.56 12.44 2.12
C GLN A 21 -30.79 11.70 0.78
N GLN A 22 -30.42 10.43 0.70
CA GLN A 22 -30.72 9.58 -0.46
C GLN A 22 -32.23 9.34 -0.63
N GLY A 23 -32.97 9.18 0.48
CA GLY A 23 -34.43 9.08 0.46
C GLY A 23 -35.10 10.35 -0.06
N LEU A 24 -34.60 11.53 0.32
CA LEU A 24 -35.08 12.84 -0.14
C LEU A 24 -34.82 13.09 -1.62
N GLN A 25 -33.76 12.52 -2.20
CA GLN A 25 -33.52 12.58 -3.65
C GLN A 25 -34.50 11.71 -4.46
N GLN A 26 -35.16 10.74 -3.82
CA GLN A 26 -36.10 9.81 -4.44
C GLN A 26 -37.57 10.21 -4.21
N SER A 27 -37.85 11.09 -3.24
CA SER A 27 -39.20 11.59 -2.95
C SER A 27 -39.55 12.82 -3.81
N ARG A 28 -40.84 13.01 -4.12
CA ARG A 28 -41.37 14.22 -4.81
C ARG A 28 -41.65 15.34 -3.81
N ASP A 29 -40.73 15.57 -2.88
CA ASP A 29 -40.96 16.52 -1.78
C ASP A 29 -40.84 17.98 -2.26
N ARG A 30 -41.65 18.87 -1.68
CA ARG A 30 -41.61 20.31 -2.01
C ARG A 30 -40.35 20.92 -1.39
N GLY A 31 -39.81 22.00 -1.99
CA GLY A 31 -38.58 22.65 -1.49
C GLY A 31 -38.62 23.08 -0.01
N PHE A 32 -39.81 23.31 0.54
CA PHE A 32 -40.01 23.59 1.97
C PHE A 32 -39.75 22.37 2.87
N ASP A 33 -40.16 21.18 2.41
CA ASP A 33 -39.95 19.93 3.15
C ASP A 33 -38.46 19.57 3.13
N ILE A 34 -37.78 19.75 2.00
CA ILE A 34 -36.31 19.60 1.90
C ILE A 34 -35.59 20.53 2.87
N TRP A 35 -36.01 21.79 2.95
CA TRP A 35 -35.43 22.76 3.89
C TRP A 35 -35.64 22.37 5.35
N ASN A 36 -36.83 21.87 5.71
CA ASN A 36 -37.11 21.41 7.07
C ASN A 36 -36.29 20.18 7.45
N HIS A 37 -36.09 19.24 6.53
CA HIS A 37 -35.21 18.09 6.75
C HIS A 37 -33.76 18.53 6.89
N LEU A 38 -33.27 19.42 6.02
CA LEU A 38 -31.91 19.97 6.13
C LEU A 38 -31.70 20.68 7.48
N LYS A 39 -32.69 21.43 7.94
CA LYS A 39 -32.64 22.09 9.24
C LYS A 39 -32.58 21.09 10.38
N GLN A 40 -33.39 20.03 10.35
CA GLN A 40 -33.36 18.96 11.35
C GLN A 40 -32.03 18.23 11.35
N ASP A 41 -31.47 17.93 10.18
CA ASP A 41 -30.16 17.29 10.04
C ASP A 41 -29.05 18.21 10.59
N ILE A 42 -29.11 19.52 10.32
CA ILE A 42 -28.18 20.52 10.89
C ILE A 42 -28.29 20.54 12.42
N ASP A 43 -29.52 20.65 12.97
CA ASP A 43 -29.75 20.72 14.41
C ASP A 43 -29.26 19.43 15.11
N GLU A 44 -29.51 18.27 14.49
CA GLU A 44 -29.03 16.97 14.96
C GLU A 44 -27.50 16.89 14.95
N ILE A 45 -26.85 17.31 13.87
CA ILE A 45 -25.38 17.36 13.77
C ILE A 45 -24.82 18.25 14.89
N PHE A 46 -25.38 19.44 15.11
CA PHE A 46 -24.89 20.34 16.15
C PHE A 46 -25.13 19.79 17.56
N ARG A 47 -26.24 19.08 17.80
CA ARG A 47 -26.48 18.38 19.07
C ARG A 47 -25.38 17.34 19.30
N VAL A 48 -25.13 16.47 18.33
CA VAL A 48 -24.15 15.39 18.43
C VAL A 48 -22.74 15.92 18.62
N VAL A 49 -22.33 16.95 17.87
CA VAL A 49 -21.02 17.58 18.02
C VAL A 49 -20.84 18.14 19.44
N ARG A 50 -21.87 18.79 20.00
CA ARG A 50 -21.80 19.35 21.36
C ARG A 50 -21.77 18.28 22.45
N GLU A 51 -22.52 17.20 22.27
CA GLU A 51 -22.64 16.13 23.27
C GLU A 51 -21.45 15.17 23.26
N LEU A 52 -20.92 14.84 22.08
CA LEU A 52 -19.92 13.77 21.94
C LEU A 52 -18.51 14.29 21.63
N VAL A 53 -18.38 15.41 20.91
CA VAL A 53 -17.08 15.85 20.37
C VAL A 53 -16.47 16.96 21.22
N LEU A 54 -17.23 18.00 21.55
CA LEU A 54 -16.75 19.11 22.39
C LEU A 54 -16.17 18.67 23.75
N PRO A 55 -16.74 17.68 24.47
CA PRO A 55 -16.21 17.26 25.77
C PRO A 55 -14.88 16.50 25.71
N GLU A 56 -14.50 15.94 24.55
CA GLU A 56 -13.27 15.16 24.40
C GLU A 56 -12.03 15.99 24.03
N TYR A 57 -12.20 17.26 23.64
CA TYR A 57 -11.04 18.09 23.28
C TYR A 57 -10.25 18.48 24.55
N PRO A 58 -8.96 18.09 24.65
CA PRO A 58 -8.15 18.37 25.83
C PRO A 58 -7.79 19.86 25.97
N ASP A 59 -7.91 20.65 24.89
CA ASP A 59 -7.64 22.09 24.88
C ASP A 59 -8.68 22.86 24.06
N LEU A 60 -9.56 23.60 24.76
CA LEU A 60 -10.62 24.43 24.18
C LEU A 60 -10.09 25.59 23.30
N ASN A 61 -8.82 25.95 23.42
CA ASN A 61 -8.18 26.98 22.59
C ASN A 61 -8.01 26.53 21.13
N THR A 62 -7.98 25.21 20.89
CA THR A 62 -7.90 24.64 19.54
C THR A 62 -9.27 24.54 18.85
N VAL A 63 -10.36 24.75 19.60
CA VAL A 63 -11.75 24.54 19.17
C VAL A 63 -12.43 25.87 18.82
N ILE A 64 -13.33 25.84 17.83
CA ILE A 64 -14.14 26.99 17.41
C ILE A 64 -15.31 27.19 18.40
N HIS A 65 -15.02 27.64 19.62
CA HIS A 65 -16.07 28.06 20.55
C HIS A 65 -16.23 29.58 20.50
N LYS A 66 -17.46 30.10 20.66
CA LYS A 66 -17.72 31.55 20.62
C LYS A 66 -16.95 32.32 21.69
N GLU A 67 -16.67 31.67 22.82
CA GLU A 67 -15.94 32.24 23.96
C GLU A 67 -14.41 32.13 23.84
N THR A 68 -13.90 31.20 23.01
CA THR A 68 -12.44 30.99 22.76
C THR A 68 -11.99 31.44 21.37
N ARG A 69 -12.92 31.92 20.54
CA ARG A 69 -12.66 32.51 19.21
C ARG A 69 -11.52 33.55 19.14
N PRO A 70 -11.14 34.29 20.21
CA PRO A 70 -10.02 35.25 20.15
C PRO A 70 -8.63 34.65 19.88
N GLN A 71 -8.42 33.33 19.96
CA GLN A 71 -7.06 32.76 19.84
C GLN A 71 -6.65 32.29 18.43
N ARG A 72 -7.50 32.42 17.41
CA ARG A 72 -7.09 32.13 16.02
C ARG A 72 -6.42 33.35 15.39
N ASN A 73 -5.20 33.63 15.81
CA ASN A 73 -4.32 34.56 15.12
C ASN A 73 -3.36 33.80 14.19
N TYR A 74 -2.71 34.55 13.30
CA TYR A 74 -1.74 34.01 12.35
C TYR A 74 -0.66 33.15 13.02
N GLU A 75 -0.09 33.62 14.13
CA GLU A 75 1.02 32.96 14.83
C GLU A 75 0.62 31.59 15.41
N ASN A 76 -0.56 31.52 16.03
CA ASN A 76 -1.10 30.28 16.59
C ASN A 76 -1.41 29.27 15.48
N GLU A 77 -1.97 29.73 14.35
CA GLU A 77 -2.25 28.86 13.23
C GLU A 77 -0.97 28.37 12.54
N LEU A 78 0.02 29.25 12.35
CA LEU A 78 1.35 28.89 11.86
C LEU A 78 2.01 27.82 12.75
N ASN A 79 2.00 28.01 14.07
CA ASN A 79 2.56 27.04 15.02
C ASN A 79 1.81 25.70 14.98
N ARG A 80 0.47 25.74 14.89
CA ARG A 80 -0.36 24.53 14.76
C ARG A 80 -0.02 23.75 13.50
N LEU A 81 0.14 24.43 12.36
CA LEU A 81 0.48 23.77 11.09
C LEU A 81 1.92 23.25 11.09
N TRP A 82 2.87 23.95 11.73
CA TRP A 82 4.23 23.43 11.94
C TRP A 82 4.26 22.14 12.74
N ALA A 83 3.48 22.05 13.83
CA ALA A 83 3.39 20.83 14.61
C ALA A 83 2.85 19.65 13.77
N LYS A 84 1.83 19.90 12.94
CA LYS A 84 1.30 18.88 12.01
C LYS A 84 2.30 18.48 10.94
N ALA A 85 3.02 19.44 10.36
CA ALA A 85 4.04 19.17 9.34
C ALA A 85 5.18 18.32 9.91
N LEU A 86 5.59 18.60 11.15
CA LEU A 86 6.58 17.81 11.88
C LEU A 86 6.11 16.36 12.11
N ASP A 87 4.86 16.17 12.55
CA ASP A 87 4.29 14.83 12.75
C ASP A 87 4.29 14.02 11.45
N ILE A 88 3.83 14.62 10.35
CA ILE A 88 3.81 13.97 9.02
C ILE A 88 5.22 13.67 8.52
N PHE A 89 6.16 14.60 8.71
CA PHE A 89 7.56 14.33 8.40
C PHE A 89 8.11 13.18 9.24
N GLY A 90 7.73 13.07 10.51
CA GLY A 90 8.09 11.94 11.37
C GLY A 90 7.66 10.61 10.76
N SER A 91 6.39 10.50 10.36
CA SER A 91 5.87 9.30 9.67
C SER A 91 6.64 8.98 8.39
N TYR A 92 6.89 9.99 7.55
CA TYR A 92 7.70 9.83 6.34
C TYR A 92 9.13 9.37 6.66
N PHE A 93 9.78 9.98 7.64
CA PHE A 93 11.14 9.69 8.04
C PHE A 93 11.26 8.24 8.55
N GLU A 94 10.33 7.77 9.37
CA GLU A 94 10.33 6.41 9.92
C GLU A 94 10.34 5.32 8.85
N THR A 95 9.66 5.53 7.73
CA THR A 95 9.65 4.56 6.62
C THR A 95 10.99 4.45 5.91
N ARG A 96 11.87 5.44 6.07
CA ARG A 96 13.17 5.53 5.39
C ARG A 96 14.37 5.22 6.29
N ILE A 97 14.14 5.01 7.58
CA ILE A 97 15.16 4.55 8.50
C ILE A 97 15.60 3.13 8.11
N SER A 98 16.90 2.87 8.14
CA SER A 98 17.41 1.54 7.82
C SER A 98 16.85 0.51 8.81
N PRO A 99 16.50 -0.71 8.37
CA PRO A 99 15.98 -1.75 9.27
C PRO A 99 16.92 -2.05 10.45
N ALA A 100 18.23 -1.95 10.23
CA ALA A 100 19.23 -2.13 11.28
C ALA A 100 19.16 -1.04 12.35
N LEU A 101 19.03 0.23 11.95
CA LEU A 101 18.89 1.34 12.89
C LEU A 101 17.55 1.27 13.62
N LYS A 102 16.48 0.88 12.93
CA LYS A 102 15.16 0.68 13.53
C LYS A 102 15.20 -0.40 14.62
N LEU A 103 15.88 -1.52 14.38
CA LEU A 103 16.06 -2.58 15.38
C LEU A 103 16.84 -2.10 16.61
N ILE A 104 17.92 -1.35 16.42
CA ILE A 104 18.72 -0.79 17.52
C ILE A 104 17.88 0.16 18.39
N ILE A 105 17.05 0.99 17.74
CA ILE A 105 16.14 1.91 18.39
C ILE A 105 15.02 1.15 19.12
N GLU A 106 14.45 0.10 18.53
CA GLU A 106 13.37 -0.68 19.15
C GLU A 106 13.86 -1.53 20.34
N ASP A 107 15.11 -1.99 20.32
CA ASP A 107 15.73 -2.79 21.40
C ASP A 107 15.91 -1.97 22.70
N SER A 108 16.02 -0.65 22.60
CA SER A 108 16.11 0.27 23.75
C SER A 108 14.75 0.68 24.35
N SER A 109 13.66 0.03 23.96
CA SER A 109 12.31 0.20 24.53
C SER A 109 11.78 1.67 24.45
N GLN A 110 11.18 2.21 25.53
CA GLN A 110 10.63 3.58 25.54
C GLN A 110 11.69 4.66 25.27
N GLU A 111 12.92 4.44 25.73
CA GLU A 111 14.04 5.37 25.55
C GLU A 111 14.42 5.49 24.08
N GLY A 112 14.44 4.37 23.34
CA GLY A 112 14.64 4.36 21.91
C GLY A 112 13.60 5.14 21.11
N LYS A 113 12.30 4.98 21.45
CA LYS A 113 11.23 5.77 20.82
C LYS A 113 11.39 7.28 21.08
N SER A 114 11.82 7.67 22.27
CA SER A 114 12.11 9.07 22.59
C SER A 114 13.29 9.60 21.76
N ASN A 115 14.39 8.84 21.71
CA ASN A 115 15.59 9.19 20.93
C ASN A 115 15.29 9.33 19.44
N LEU A 116 14.43 8.46 18.89
CA LEU A 116 13.98 8.55 17.50
C LEU A 116 13.20 9.85 17.26
N LYS A 117 12.29 10.19 18.16
CA LYS A 117 11.50 11.43 18.05
C LYS A 117 12.40 12.67 18.14
N GLU A 118 13.37 12.68 19.05
CA GLU A 118 14.35 13.76 19.15
C GLU A 118 15.20 13.89 17.88
N MET A 119 15.65 12.75 17.33
CA MET A 119 16.38 12.72 16.06
C MET A 119 15.54 13.26 14.90
N GLN A 120 14.27 12.88 14.80
CA GLN A 120 13.33 13.39 13.81
C GLN A 120 13.19 14.92 13.92
N VAL A 121 12.94 15.42 15.13
CA VAL A 121 12.83 16.86 15.40
C VAL A 121 14.12 17.59 15.03
N PHE A 122 15.26 17.02 15.40
CA PHE A 122 16.57 17.59 15.09
C PHE A 122 16.80 17.68 13.57
N ILE A 123 16.57 16.59 12.84
CA ILE A 123 16.74 16.54 11.38
C ILE A 123 15.75 17.47 10.69
N PHE A 124 14.53 17.56 11.18
CA PHE A 124 13.52 18.47 10.64
C PHE A 124 14.00 19.92 10.72
N TRP A 125 14.31 20.41 11.92
CA TRP A 125 14.65 21.82 12.14
C TRP A 125 16.07 22.21 11.71
N ASN A 126 17.03 21.30 11.77
CA ASN A 126 18.45 21.60 11.48
C ASN A 126 18.93 21.07 10.12
N GLY A 127 18.18 20.16 9.50
CA GLY A 127 18.49 19.60 8.19
C GLY A 127 17.51 20.07 7.12
N LEU A 128 16.25 19.63 7.23
CA LEU A 128 15.24 19.87 6.20
C LEU A 128 14.92 21.36 6.03
N ILE A 129 14.55 22.05 7.12
CA ILE A 129 14.13 23.46 7.03
C ILE A 129 15.24 24.38 6.50
N PRO A 130 16.50 24.30 6.97
CA PRO A 130 17.58 25.09 6.41
C PRO A 130 17.88 24.76 4.94
N THR A 131 17.75 23.48 4.55
CA THR A 131 17.93 23.07 3.14
C THR A 131 16.87 23.73 2.26
N LEU A 132 15.60 23.66 2.66
CA LEU A 132 14.50 24.31 1.94
C LEU A 132 14.69 25.83 1.87
N ALA A 133 15.13 26.46 2.96
CA ALA A 133 15.39 27.90 3.00
C ALA A 133 16.50 28.37 2.03
N GLY A 134 17.35 27.46 1.55
CA GLY A 134 18.35 27.77 0.51
C GLY A 134 17.76 27.94 -0.89
N HIS A 135 16.49 27.61 -1.10
CA HIS A 135 15.79 27.77 -2.38
C HIS A 135 14.98 29.07 -2.41
N GLY A 136 14.74 29.61 -3.62
CA GLY A 136 14.04 30.88 -3.81
C GLY A 136 12.57 30.84 -3.37
N ASN A 137 11.81 29.84 -3.85
CA ASN A 137 10.38 29.67 -3.55
C ASN A 137 10.08 28.24 -3.09
N PRO A 138 10.58 27.80 -1.93
CA PRO A 138 10.62 26.39 -1.56
C PRO A 138 9.26 25.73 -1.40
N GLY A 139 8.21 26.49 -1.06
CA GLY A 139 6.85 25.99 -0.94
C GLY A 139 6.10 26.03 -2.25
N ASP A 140 6.05 27.22 -2.86
CA ASP A 140 5.24 27.50 -4.05
C ASP A 140 5.62 26.61 -5.24
N ASP A 141 6.92 26.46 -5.53
CA ASP A 141 7.39 25.62 -6.65
C ASP A 141 6.94 24.15 -6.47
N LEU A 142 7.08 23.61 -5.26
CA LEU A 142 6.68 22.24 -4.92
C LEU A 142 5.16 22.08 -4.87
N TYR A 143 4.45 23.08 -4.38
CA TYR A 143 2.99 23.10 -4.36
C TYR A 143 2.41 23.06 -5.77
N LEU A 144 2.91 23.92 -6.66
CA LEU A 144 2.52 23.96 -8.06
C LEU A 144 2.85 22.64 -8.77
N TYR A 145 4.02 22.06 -8.50
CA TYR A 145 4.38 20.74 -9.01
C TYR A 145 3.38 19.66 -8.57
N VAL A 146 3.06 19.58 -7.27
CA VAL A 146 2.11 18.60 -6.73
C VAL A 146 0.72 18.81 -7.34
N ARG A 147 0.26 20.06 -7.44
CA ARG A 147 -1.01 20.39 -8.08
C ARG A 147 -1.07 19.98 -9.54
N HIS A 148 -0.03 20.30 -10.31
CA HIS A 148 0.09 19.88 -11.70
C HIS A 148 0.09 18.35 -11.83
N ALA A 149 0.87 17.66 -10.98
CA ALA A 149 0.92 16.21 -10.96
C ALA A 149 -0.46 15.60 -10.67
N MET A 150 -1.29 16.23 -9.84
CA MET A 150 -2.65 15.76 -9.57
C MET A 150 -3.63 16.02 -10.72
N GLU A 151 -3.55 17.19 -11.34
CA GLU A 151 -4.47 17.59 -12.40
C GLU A 151 -4.25 16.80 -13.69
N PHE A 152 -2.99 16.44 -13.97
CA PHE A 152 -2.59 15.74 -15.19
C PHE A 152 -2.17 14.29 -14.94
N ALA A 153 -2.41 13.75 -13.75
CA ALA A 153 -2.13 12.36 -13.48
C ALA A 153 -3.07 11.44 -14.27
N ASP A 154 -2.50 10.38 -14.85
CA ASP A 154 -3.26 9.25 -15.34
C ASP A 154 -3.95 8.54 -14.16
N GLU A 155 -5.28 8.60 -14.13
CA GLU A 155 -6.11 8.00 -13.07
C GLU A 155 -5.83 6.49 -12.88
N GLU A 156 -5.54 5.76 -13.96
CA GLU A 156 -5.25 4.33 -13.90
C GLU A 156 -3.89 4.10 -13.23
N LEU A 157 -2.90 4.94 -13.54
CA LEU A 157 -1.59 4.89 -12.92
C LEU A 157 -1.64 5.25 -11.43
N VAL A 158 -2.39 6.31 -11.07
CA VAL A 158 -2.58 6.73 -9.67
C VAL A 158 -3.29 5.66 -8.87
N SER A 159 -4.37 5.07 -9.40
CA SER A 159 -5.07 3.97 -8.73
C SER A 159 -4.16 2.75 -8.54
N LYS A 160 -3.33 2.40 -9.53
CA LYS A 160 -2.32 1.33 -9.38
C LYS A 160 -1.27 1.67 -8.31
N MET A 161 -0.85 2.93 -8.21
CA MET A 161 0.15 3.37 -7.25
C MET A 161 -0.40 3.36 -5.82
N ILE A 162 -1.60 3.89 -5.62
CA ILE A 162 -2.33 3.87 -4.34
C ILE A 162 -2.58 2.44 -3.89
N ALA A 163 -3.04 1.56 -4.79
CA ALA A 163 -3.28 0.15 -4.47
C ALA A 163 -1.99 -0.61 -4.12
N LYS A 164 -0.83 -0.17 -4.62
CA LYS A 164 0.46 -0.81 -4.37
C LYS A 164 1.10 -0.35 -3.07
N ASN A 165 1.19 0.96 -2.88
CA ASN A 165 2.02 1.56 -1.83
C ASN A 165 1.19 2.12 -0.67
N LEU A 166 -0.13 2.25 -0.83
CA LEU A 166 -0.98 3.05 0.06
C LEU A 166 -0.44 4.47 0.22
N ASP A 167 0.09 5.03 -0.86
CA ASP A 167 0.52 6.42 -0.93
C ASP A 167 -0.29 7.17 -2.00
N THR A 168 -0.88 8.30 -1.62
CA THR A 168 -1.43 9.28 -2.56
C THR A 168 -0.37 10.34 -2.91
N PRO A 169 -0.58 11.16 -3.95
CA PRO A 169 0.33 12.27 -4.26
C PRO A 169 0.61 13.20 -3.06
N HIS A 170 -0.31 13.34 -2.11
CA HIS A 170 -0.10 14.13 -0.89
C HIS A 170 0.88 13.50 0.10
N HIS A 171 1.11 12.18 0.03
CA HIS A 171 2.12 11.48 0.83
C HIS A 171 3.51 11.51 0.19
N SER A 172 3.63 12.06 -1.02
CA SER A 172 4.92 12.20 -1.70
C SER A 172 5.88 13.10 -0.91
N PRO A 173 7.20 12.87 -1.00
CA PRO A 173 8.18 13.74 -0.37
C PRO A 173 8.04 15.18 -0.86
N GLU A 174 7.71 15.40 -2.14
CA GLU A 174 7.48 16.72 -2.72
C GLU A 174 6.32 17.44 -2.02
N ALA A 175 5.24 16.74 -1.68
CA ALA A 175 4.12 17.33 -0.95
C ALA A 175 4.49 17.68 0.50
N ILE A 176 5.22 16.81 1.20
CA ILE A 176 5.67 17.05 2.58
C ILE A 176 6.64 18.24 2.63
N PHE A 177 7.59 18.29 1.69
CA PHE A 177 8.55 19.38 1.58
C PHE A 177 7.85 20.69 1.14
N GLY A 178 6.87 20.60 0.24
CA GLY A 178 6.05 21.73 -0.18
C GLY A 178 5.29 22.36 0.98
N VAL A 179 4.67 21.56 1.85
CA VAL A 179 4.05 22.06 3.10
C VAL A 179 5.08 22.82 3.95
N CYS A 180 6.25 22.24 4.19
CA CYS A 180 7.30 22.88 4.99
C CYS A 180 7.79 24.18 4.35
N GLY A 181 7.96 24.20 3.02
CA GLY A 181 8.35 25.38 2.26
C GLY A 181 7.29 26.49 2.30
N LEU A 182 6.00 26.14 2.22
CA LEU A 182 4.89 27.10 2.31
C LEU A 182 4.83 27.72 3.70
N LEU A 183 5.02 26.93 4.77
CA LEU A 183 5.09 27.46 6.13
C LEU A 183 6.31 28.37 6.36
N LEU A 184 7.43 28.09 5.68
CA LEU A 184 8.61 28.96 5.69
C LEU A 184 8.32 30.29 4.99
N GLN A 185 7.76 30.25 3.78
CA GLN A 185 7.40 31.44 3.00
C GLN A 185 6.33 32.26 3.71
N SER A 186 5.35 31.60 4.33
CA SER A 186 4.35 32.23 5.20
C SER A 186 5.02 33.03 6.32
N ARG A 187 5.91 32.39 7.09
CA ARG A 187 6.66 33.05 8.17
C ARG A 187 7.47 34.25 7.67
N GLN A 188 8.19 34.10 6.56
CA GLN A 188 9.00 35.17 5.98
C GLN A 188 8.13 36.35 5.51
N ALA A 189 7.02 36.08 4.82
CA ALA A 189 6.07 37.10 4.38
C ALA A 189 5.51 37.89 5.58
N SER A 190 5.13 37.19 6.65
CA SER A 190 4.66 37.83 7.89
C SER A 190 5.73 38.70 8.55
N GLN A 191 6.98 38.23 8.62
CA GLN A 191 8.11 39.01 9.13
C GLN A 191 8.39 40.28 8.31
N ASN A 192 8.08 40.23 7.01
CA ASN A 192 8.19 41.38 6.09
C ASN A 192 6.95 42.27 6.07
N GLY A 193 5.94 41.99 6.90
CA GLY A 193 4.68 42.74 6.95
C GLY A 193 3.70 42.45 5.79
N LEU A 194 3.99 41.45 4.96
CA LEU A 194 3.15 41.02 3.84
C LEU A 194 2.13 39.98 4.33
N MET A 195 1.15 40.44 5.12
CA MET A 195 0.21 39.53 5.79
C MET A 195 -0.73 38.79 4.83
N ASP A 196 -1.14 39.41 3.71
CA ASP A 196 -2.00 38.76 2.71
C ASP A 196 -1.29 37.55 2.08
N ASP A 197 -0.03 37.73 1.67
CA ASP A 197 0.82 36.65 1.15
C ASP A 197 1.06 35.59 2.24
N ALA A 198 1.33 36.02 3.48
CA ALA A 198 1.54 35.12 4.60
C ALA A 198 0.33 34.21 4.83
N TYR A 199 -0.89 34.76 4.79
CA TYR A 199 -2.12 33.98 4.89
C TYR A 199 -2.37 33.11 3.66
N SER A 200 -2.03 33.56 2.46
CA SER A 200 -2.15 32.74 1.24
C SER A 200 -1.34 31.45 1.37
N TYR A 201 -0.05 31.57 1.69
CA TYR A 201 0.82 30.40 1.89
C TYR A 201 0.35 29.51 3.05
N LEU A 202 -0.18 30.12 4.13
CA LEU A 202 -0.70 29.38 5.28
C LEU A 202 -1.95 28.56 4.92
N ILE A 203 -2.83 29.12 4.09
CA ILE A 203 -4.02 28.43 3.58
C ILE A 203 -3.63 27.27 2.67
N ASP A 204 -2.69 27.48 1.75
CA ASP A 204 -2.20 26.42 0.87
C ASP A 204 -1.55 25.28 1.66
N ALA A 205 -0.74 25.60 2.67
CA ALA A 205 -0.16 24.61 3.58
C ALA A 205 -1.25 23.85 4.35
N SER A 206 -2.25 24.56 4.89
CA SER A 206 -3.39 23.94 5.58
C SER A 206 -4.19 23.03 4.66
N HIS A 207 -4.35 23.41 3.39
CA HIS A 207 -5.05 22.63 2.39
C HIS A 207 -4.30 21.32 2.12
N MET A 208 -3.00 21.38 1.82
CA MET A 208 -2.18 20.19 1.59
C MET A 208 -2.17 19.24 2.81
N LEU A 209 -2.05 19.79 4.02
CA LEU A 209 -2.14 19.03 5.27
C LEU A 209 -3.51 18.36 5.44
N GLY A 210 -4.58 19.07 5.11
CA GLY A 210 -5.95 18.53 5.13
C GLY A 210 -6.13 17.38 4.15
N MET A 211 -5.55 17.48 2.95
CA MET A 211 -5.60 16.42 1.94
C MET A 211 -4.79 15.19 2.34
N TYR A 212 -3.62 15.37 2.97
CA TYR A 212 -2.83 14.28 3.56
C TYR A 212 -3.68 13.51 4.59
N GLN A 213 -4.20 14.20 5.61
CA GLN A 213 -4.99 13.58 6.69
C GLN A 213 -6.26 12.91 6.18
N SER A 214 -6.93 13.55 5.21
CA SER A 214 -8.14 12.98 4.59
C SER A 214 -7.81 11.73 3.79
N SER A 215 -6.68 11.71 3.09
CA SER A 215 -6.21 10.55 2.35
C SER A 215 -5.92 9.38 3.28
N GLU A 216 -5.14 9.56 4.36
CA GLU A 216 -4.91 8.51 5.36
C GLU A 216 -6.23 7.93 5.90
N TYR A 217 -7.17 8.80 6.26
CA TYR A 217 -8.47 8.39 6.79
C TYR A 217 -9.27 7.55 5.79
N ILE A 218 -9.28 7.94 4.51
CA ILE A 218 -10.09 7.34 3.45
C ILE A 218 -9.47 6.03 2.95
N MET A 219 -8.15 6.01 2.77
CA MET A 219 -7.45 4.90 2.10
C MET A 219 -7.56 3.57 2.83
N GLU A 220 -7.60 3.58 4.17
CA GLU A 220 -7.80 2.36 4.97
C GLU A 220 -9.22 1.80 4.89
N ARG A 221 -10.19 2.62 4.46
CA ARG A 221 -11.63 2.35 4.57
C ARG A 221 -12.33 2.10 3.23
N PHE A 222 -11.66 2.32 2.11
CA PHE A 222 -12.23 2.03 0.79
C PHE A 222 -12.01 0.56 0.42
N ASP A 223 -13.11 -0.19 0.35
CA ASP A 223 -13.13 -1.62 -0.03
C ASP A 223 -12.43 -1.90 -1.36
N THR A 224 -12.51 -0.97 -2.33
CA THR A 224 -11.82 -1.04 -3.62
C THR A 224 -10.30 -1.06 -3.50
N VAL A 225 -9.72 -0.33 -2.53
CA VAL A 225 -8.28 -0.35 -2.25
C VAL A 225 -7.90 -1.67 -1.56
N ALA A 226 -8.72 -2.13 -0.62
CA ALA A 226 -8.52 -3.40 0.07
C ALA A 226 -8.63 -4.62 -0.87
N ASP A 227 -9.58 -4.62 -1.80
CA ASP A 227 -9.80 -5.69 -2.78
C ASP A 227 -8.74 -5.70 -3.89
N SER A 228 -8.34 -4.53 -4.38
CA SER A 228 -7.21 -4.41 -5.31
C SER A 228 -5.91 -4.91 -4.68
N ARG A 229 -5.69 -4.59 -3.39
CA ARG A 229 -4.55 -5.07 -2.61
C ARG A 229 -4.59 -6.59 -2.40
N LYS A 230 -5.75 -7.17 -2.09
CA LYS A 230 -5.90 -8.64 -1.99
C LYS A 230 -5.67 -9.33 -3.33
N ALA A 231 -6.28 -8.84 -4.40
CA ALA A 231 -6.13 -9.39 -5.74
C ALA A 231 -4.67 -9.36 -6.18
N ARG A 232 -3.97 -8.26 -5.90
CA ARG A 232 -2.56 -8.10 -6.21
C ARG A 232 -1.63 -8.90 -5.30
N MET A 233 -1.82 -8.92 -3.98
CA MET A 233 -1.04 -9.81 -3.09
C MET A 233 -1.20 -11.27 -3.51
N ASN A 234 -2.39 -11.66 -3.98
CA ASN A 234 -2.63 -12.98 -4.55
C ASN A 234 -1.92 -13.18 -5.90
N ALA A 235 -1.88 -12.17 -6.77
CA ALA A 235 -1.13 -12.22 -8.02
C ALA A 235 0.40 -12.26 -7.77
N GLU A 236 0.92 -11.44 -6.86
CA GLU A 236 2.32 -11.43 -6.45
C GLU A 236 2.68 -12.74 -5.76
N ARG A 237 1.83 -13.35 -4.92
CA ARG A 237 2.05 -14.72 -4.41
C ARG A 237 2.06 -15.77 -5.52
N ARG A 238 1.26 -15.59 -6.58
CA ARG A 238 1.26 -16.49 -7.74
C ARG A 238 2.52 -16.32 -8.59
N HIS A 239 3.01 -15.10 -8.77
CA HIS A 239 4.20 -14.76 -9.57
C HIS A 239 5.53 -14.79 -8.79
N CYS A 240 5.48 -14.80 -7.46
CA CYS A 240 6.64 -14.97 -6.56
C CYS A 240 6.77 -16.44 -6.10
N THR A 241 6.32 -17.40 -6.93
CA THR A 241 6.86 -18.75 -6.83
C THR A 241 8.31 -18.66 -7.27
N ASP A 242 9.21 -18.62 -6.28
CA ASP A 242 10.67 -18.58 -6.43
C ASP A 242 11.09 -19.26 -7.74
N THR A 243 11.71 -18.53 -8.68
CA THR A 243 12.06 -19.04 -10.03
C THR A 243 12.81 -20.38 -9.93
N ARG A 244 13.55 -20.56 -8.83
CA ARG A 244 14.27 -21.77 -8.43
C ARG A 244 13.36 -22.98 -8.13
N PHE A 245 12.16 -22.74 -7.61
CA PHE A 245 11.13 -23.73 -7.38
C PHE A 245 10.44 -24.14 -8.69
N ILE A 246 10.19 -23.20 -9.61
CA ILE A 246 9.67 -23.50 -10.95
C ILE A 246 10.69 -24.35 -11.73
N LEU A 247 11.97 -23.94 -11.71
CA LEU A 247 13.07 -24.71 -12.29
C LEU A 247 13.20 -26.10 -11.66
N GLY A 248 13.03 -26.21 -10.34
CA GLY A 248 13.01 -27.49 -9.63
C GLY A 248 11.87 -28.40 -10.07
N LYS A 249 10.66 -27.89 -10.24
CA LYS A 249 9.52 -28.67 -10.78
C LYS A 249 9.78 -29.15 -12.20
N ALA A 250 10.30 -28.28 -13.06
CA ALA A 250 10.63 -28.61 -14.44
C ALA A 250 11.71 -29.71 -14.50
N ARG A 251 12.77 -29.58 -13.70
CA ARG A 251 13.85 -30.58 -13.64
C ARG A 251 13.35 -31.93 -13.11
N VAL A 252 12.48 -31.95 -12.11
CA VAL A 252 11.87 -33.19 -11.60
C VAL A 252 11.05 -33.89 -12.68
N ARG A 253 10.29 -33.14 -13.49
CA ARG A 253 9.55 -33.71 -14.64
C ARG A 253 10.50 -34.31 -15.68
N GLU A 254 11.57 -33.61 -16.02
CA GLU A 254 12.58 -34.11 -16.97
C GLU A 254 13.24 -35.40 -16.45
N LEU A 255 13.71 -35.40 -15.20
CA LEU A 255 14.33 -36.56 -14.55
C LEU A 255 13.36 -37.74 -14.42
N PHE A 256 12.07 -37.47 -14.23
CA PHE A 256 11.03 -38.50 -14.19
C PHE A 256 10.93 -39.31 -15.50
N TYR A 257 11.22 -38.71 -16.65
CA TYR A 257 11.26 -39.45 -17.92
C TYR A 257 12.66 -39.97 -18.26
N SER A 258 13.71 -39.19 -17.97
CA SER A 258 15.08 -39.50 -18.38
C SER A 258 15.77 -40.58 -17.53
N LEU A 259 15.40 -40.74 -16.26
CA LEU A 259 15.98 -41.74 -15.36
C LEU A 259 15.34 -43.14 -15.46
N ARG A 260 14.40 -43.34 -16.37
CA ARG A 260 13.82 -44.66 -16.61
C ARG A 260 14.85 -45.56 -17.28
N GLU A 261 14.97 -46.78 -16.77
CA GLU A 261 15.75 -47.84 -17.41
C GLU A 261 15.13 -48.16 -18.78
N GLU A 262 15.95 -48.32 -19.81
CA GLU A 262 15.45 -48.77 -21.12
C GLU A 262 15.15 -50.26 -21.04
N GLY A 263 13.91 -50.63 -21.40
CA GLY A 263 13.54 -52.04 -21.53
C GLY A 263 14.23 -52.69 -22.73
N ALA A 264 14.19 -54.02 -22.80
CA ALA A 264 14.83 -54.81 -23.87
C ALA A 264 14.35 -54.41 -25.29
N ASP A 265 13.17 -53.81 -25.41
CA ASP A 265 12.55 -53.38 -26.67
C ASP A 265 12.84 -51.89 -27.00
N GLY A 266 13.74 -51.23 -26.27
CA GLY A 266 14.02 -49.79 -26.39
C GLY A 266 12.93 -48.87 -25.82
N VAL A 267 11.83 -49.46 -25.33
CA VAL A 267 10.74 -48.73 -24.65
C VAL A 267 11.06 -48.58 -23.17
N ARG A 268 10.93 -47.36 -22.64
CA ARG A 268 11.12 -47.06 -21.22
C ARG A 268 9.84 -47.35 -20.44
N PRO A 269 9.78 -48.41 -19.60
CA PRO A 269 8.57 -48.74 -18.86
C PRO A 269 8.23 -47.66 -17.83
N MET A 270 6.94 -47.56 -17.51
CA MET A 270 6.45 -46.65 -16.46
C MET A 270 7.07 -46.99 -15.10
N TRP A 271 7.15 -46.01 -14.22
CA TRP A 271 7.59 -46.25 -12.85
C TRP A 271 6.62 -47.16 -12.11
N ASN A 272 7.16 -48.19 -11.45
CA ASN A 272 6.36 -49.11 -10.62
C ASN A 272 5.62 -48.40 -9.48
N SER A 273 6.22 -47.34 -8.92
CA SER A 273 5.60 -46.50 -7.89
C SER A 273 6.18 -45.10 -7.87
N ALA A 274 5.39 -44.13 -7.39
CA ALA A 274 5.84 -42.76 -7.18
C ALA A 274 7.03 -42.69 -6.19
N SER A 275 7.08 -43.57 -5.19
CA SER A 275 8.18 -43.66 -4.22
C SER A 275 9.49 -44.12 -4.87
N LYS A 276 9.42 -45.05 -5.84
CA LYS A 276 10.61 -45.50 -6.60
C LYS A 276 11.14 -44.38 -7.48
N ALA A 277 10.24 -43.66 -8.17
CA ALA A 277 10.59 -42.49 -9.00
C ALA A 277 11.23 -41.38 -8.15
N MET A 278 10.60 -41.02 -7.03
CA MET A 278 11.11 -40.02 -6.09
C MET A 278 12.52 -40.39 -5.61
N THR A 279 12.76 -41.63 -5.18
CA THR A 279 14.07 -42.05 -4.67
C THR A 279 15.16 -41.94 -5.73
N ALA A 280 14.87 -42.27 -6.99
CA ALA A 280 15.81 -42.15 -8.09
C ALA A 280 16.10 -40.66 -8.43
N ILE A 281 15.04 -39.84 -8.49
CA ILE A 281 15.14 -38.41 -8.81
C ILE A 281 15.86 -37.65 -7.69
N SER A 282 15.53 -37.88 -6.42
CA SER A 282 16.24 -37.26 -5.29
C SER A 282 17.73 -37.62 -5.28
N LYS A 283 18.09 -38.88 -5.58
CA LYS A 283 19.50 -39.28 -5.73
C LYS A 283 20.21 -38.59 -6.89
N ALA A 284 19.54 -38.40 -8.02
CA ALA A 284 20.10 -37.70 -9.18
C ALA A 284 20.29 -36.20 -8.88
N LEU A 285 19.30 -35.55 -8.28
CA LEU A 285 19.38 -34.13 -7.90
C LEU A 285 20.48 -33.87 -6.87
N VAL A 286 20.62 -34.73 -5.85
CA VAL A 286 21.71 -34.61 -4.86
C VAL A 286 23.09 -34.72 -5.53
N ARG A 287 23.25 -35.60 -6.53
CA ARG A 287 24.49 -35.71 -7.31
C ARG A 287 24.73 -34.47 -8.19
N GLU A 288 23.70 -33.94 -8.83
CA GLU A 288 23.80 -32.72 -9.66
C GLU A 288 24.18 -31.49 -8.83
N ILE A 289 23.65 -31.37 -7.62
CA ILE A 289 23.98 -30.31 -6.66
C ILE A 289 25.41 -30.47 -6.13
N ALA A 290 25.80 -31.68 -5.73
CA ALA A 290 27.14 -31.97 -5.22
C ALA A 290 28.26 -31.77 -6.27
N GLN A 291 27.94 -31.93 -7.55
CA GLN A 291 28.86 -31.68 -8.68
C GLN A 291 28.85 -30.22 -9.17
N SER A 292 28.22 -29.31 -8.41
CA SER A 292 28.09 -27.88 -8.72
C SER A 292 27.44 -27.56 -10.08
N ARG A 293 26.71 -28.51 -10.69
CA ARG A 293 26.12 -28.31 -12.02
C ARG A 293 24.83 -27.49 -11.99
N ARG A 294 24.06 -27.53 -10.88
CA ARG A 294 22.82 -26.76 -10.68
C ARG A 294 22.52 -26.48 -9.20
N THR A 295 23.21 -25.51 -8.61
CA THR A 295 22.98 -25.06 -7.21
C THR A 295 21.77 -24.11 -7.07
N ASP A 296 21.16 -23.75 -8.19
CA ASP A 296 20.00 -22.89 -8.34
C ASP A 296 18.66 -23.63 -8.12
N ILE A 297 18.67 -24.97 -8.12
CA ILE A 297 17.46 -25.78 -7.90
C ILE A 297 17.16 -25.90 -6.41
N LYS A 298 15.97 -25.44 -5.98
CA LYS A 298 15.44 -25.64 -4.63
C LYS A 298 14.07 -26.32 -4.68
N ILE A 299 14.03 -27.61 -4.34
CA ILE A 299 12.78 -28.38 -4.21
C ILE A 299 12.88 -29.37 -3.05
N SER A 300 11.82 -29.50 -2.27
CA SER A 300 11.76 -30.44 -1.15
C SER A 300 11.37 -31.85 -1.60
N ASP A 301 11.84 -32.86 -0.88
CA ASP A 301 11.50 -34.27 -1.12
C ASP A 301 9.98 -34.53 -1.12
N GLY A 302 9.25 -33.89 -0.20
CA GLY A 302 7.79 -33.96 -0.18
C GLY A 302 7.15 -33.48 -1.50
N LYS A 303 7.70 -32.42 -2.10
CA LYS A 303 7.20 -31.89 -3.38
C LYS A 303 7.61 -32.76 -4.57
N ILE A 304 8.80 -33.37 -4.54
CA ILE A 304 9.24 -34.36 -5.53
C ILE A 304 8.25 -35.55 -5.53
N TYR A 305 7.88 -36.04 -4.35
CA TYR A 305 6.92 -37.15 -4.21
C TYR A 305 5.54 -36.82 -4.79
N GLU A 306 4.99 -35.64 -4.47
CA GLU A 306 3.71 -35.18 -5.01
C GLU A 306 3.71 -35.12 -6.54
N LEU A 307 4.77 -34.56 -7.13
CA LEU A 307 4.90 -34.49 -8.60
C LEU A 307 5.01 -35.89 -9.22
N CYS A 308 5.78 -36.80 -8.62
CA CYS A 308 5.87 -38.19 -9.08
C CYS A 308 4.50 -38.89 -9.01
N LYS A 309 3.71 -38.61 -7.97
CA LYS A 309 2.36 -39.17 -7.80
C LYS A 309 1.40 -38.65 -8.88
N GLU A 310 1.45 -37.35 -9.18
CA GLU A 310 0.67 -36.73 -10.26
C GLU A 310 1.03 -37.30 -11.63
N LEU A 311 2.34 -37.36 -11.96
CA LEU A 311 2.81 -37.87 -13.26
C LEU A 311 2.49 -39.35 -13.45
N CYS A 312 2.69 -40.19 -12.43
CA CYS A 312 2.26 -41.60 -12.49
C CYS A 312 0.74 -41.75 -12.70
N LYS A 313 -0.07 -40.83 -12.15
CA LYS A 313 -1.53 -40.84 -12.35
C LYS A 313 -1.89 -40.41 -13.78
N GLN A 314 -1.24 -39.37 -14.32
CA GLN A 314 -1.44 -38.91 -15.69
C GLN A 314 -1.09 -40.00 -16.71
N GLU A 315 0.02 -40.71 -16.52
CA GLU A 315 0.43 -41.80 -17.40
C GLU A 315 -0.54 -42.99 -17.37
N ARG A 316 -1.07 -43.33 -16.19
CA ARG A 316 -2.11 -44.37 -16.07
C ARG A 316 -3.37 -43.97 -16.83
N HIS A 317 -3.81 -42.73 -16.68
CA HIS A 317 -4.96 -42.21 -17.43
C HIS A 317 -4.74 -42.19 -18.95
N GLN A 318 -3.55 -41.81 -19.43
CA GLN A 318 -3.21 -41.84 -20.86
C GLN A 318 -3.15 -43.27 -21.43
N LYS A 319 -2.80 -44.27 -20.61
CA LYS A 319 -2.80 -45.68 -21.01
C LYS A 319 -4.21 -46.28 -21.02
N GLU A 320 -5.07 -45.84 -20.11
CA GLU A 320 -6.45 -46.32 -19.96
C GLU A 320 -7.41 -45.70 -20.99
N ASN A 321 -7.16 -44.45 -21.42
CA ASN A 321 -7.88 -43.78 -22.51
C ASN A 321 -6.90 -43.26 -23.56
N PRO A 322 -6.52 -44.08 -24.56
CA PRO A 322 -5.69 -43.64 -25.68
C PRO A 322 -6.52 -42.85 -26.69
N ASP A 323 -7.20 -41.79 -26.26
CA ASP A 323 -7.81 -40.84 -27.19
C ASP A 323 -6.71 -39.94 -27.76
N PHE A 324 -6.69 -39.82 -29.09
CA PHE A 324 -5.74 -39.05 -29.87
C PHE A 324 -5.59 -37.60 -29.34
N GLY A 325 -4.57 -37.36 -28.52
CA GLY A 325 -4.06 -36.02 -28.27
C GLY A 325 -3.26 -35.55 -29.47
N ILE A 326 -3.86 -34.76 -30.35
CA ILE A 326 -3.13 -34.03 -31.39
C ILE A 326 -2.22 -33.03 -30.68
N VAL A 327 -0.95 -33.38 -30.50
CA VAL A 327 0.10 -32.42 -30.16
C VAL A 327 0.42 -31.66 -31.43
N SER A 328 -0.20 -30.51 -31.60
CA SER A 328 0.22 -29.55 -32.62
C SER A 328 1.60 -29.05 -32.20
N GLY A 329 2.61 -29.24 -33.04
CA GLY A 329 3.96 -28.76 -32.81
C GLY A 329 4.59 -28.35 -34.12
N TYR A 330 5.25 -27.20 -34.14
CA TYR A 330 5.96 -26.73 -35.33
C TYR A 330 7.43 -27.13 -35.21
N ARG A 331 7.97 -27.76 -36.26
CA ARG A 331 9.36 -28.23 -36.29
C ARG A 331 10.23 -27.24 -37.05
N LEU A 332 11.25 -26.70 -36.40
CA LEU A 332 12.23 -25.83 -37.02
C LEU A 332 13.22 -26.64 -37.89
N LYS A 333 13.91 -25.98 -38.82
CA LYS A 333 14.85 -26.61 -39.76
C LYS A 333 16.05 -27.28 -39.08
N ASP A 334 16.36 -26.92 -37.85
CA ASP A 334 17.42 -27.51 -37.01
C ASP A 334 16.96 -28.75 -36.24
N GLY A 335 15.67 -29.14 -36.37
CA GLY A 335 15.09 -30.32 -35.74
C GLY A 335 14.41 -30.03 -34.40
N THR A 336 14.48 -28.81 -33.88
CA THR A 336 13.84 -28.41 -32.62
C THR A 336 12.33 -28.41 -32.75
N LEU A 337 11.63 -29.02 -31.78
CA LEU A 337 10.18 -29.08 -31.73
C LEU A 337 9.66 -28.02 -30.75
N ILE A 338 8.78 -27.12 -31.21
CA ILE A 338 8.08 -26.17 -30.35
C ILE A 338 6.69 -26.72 -30.07
N HIS A 339 6.37 -26.93 -28.79
CA HIS A 339 5.04 -27.28 -28.34
C HIS A 339 4.22 -26.00 -28.14
N PHE A 340 2.97 -25.95 -28.64
CA PHE A 340 2.11 -24.77 -28.47
C PHE A 340 1.64 -24.55 -27.02
N ASP A 341 1.94 -25.49 -26.10
CA ASP A 341 1.63 -25.38 -24.67
C ASP A 341 2.62 -24.48 -23.88
N ASP A 342 3.67 -23.97 -24.53
CA ASP A 342 4.68 -23.07 -23.92
C ASP A 342 4.46 -21.58 -24.29
N LEU A 343 3.25 -21.19 -24.71
CA LEU A 343 2.82 -19.79 -24.92
C LEU A 343 1.93 -19.25 -23.80
#